data_AF-A0A7S3WHI5-F1
#
_entry.id   AF-A0A7S3WHI5-F1
#
_cell.length_a   1.000
_cell.length_b   1.000
_cell.length_c   1.000
_cell.angle_alpha   90.00
_cell.angle_beta   90.00
_cell.angle_gamma   90.00
#
_symmetry.space_group_name_H-M   'P 1'
#
loop_
_entity.id
_entity.type
_entity.pdbx_description
1 polymer ?
#
loop_
_entity_poly.entity_id
_entity_poly.type
_entity_poly.pdbx_seq_one_letter_code
_entity_poly.pdbx_strand_id
1 'polypeptide(L)'
;KAAAAAKAAAAAAKPLGLSGVLRRFRRGNKLAMVTAYDFPSSHFARNAGVDLVLVGDSIGNCRLGLPDTIGVTMDDMLRATTAVRRGIDAASPNAAGPPPPPVGG
;
A
#
# COMPACT_ATOMS: atom_id res chain seq x y z
N LYS A 1 -23.90 2.47 -11.34
CA LYS A 1 -22.41 2.41 -11.39
C LYS A 1 -21.76 2.68 -10.03
N ALA A 2 -22.17 3.70 -9.25
CA ALA A 2 -21.65 3.95 -7.89
C ALA A 2 -21.87 2.80 -6.88
N ALA A 3 -23.02 2.11 -6.94
CA ALA A 3 -23.34 1.00 -6.04
C ALA A 3 -22.44 -0.24 -6.20
N ALA A 4 -21.88 -0.47 -7.40
CA ALA A 4 -20.97 -1.59 -7.64
C ALA A 4 -19.56 -1.33 -7.09
N ALA A 5 -19.10 -0.06 -7.15
CA ALA A 5 -17.85 0.37 -6.55
C ALA A 5 -17.93 0.31 -5.01
N ALA A 6 -19.07 0.72 -4.43
CA ALA A 6 -19.33 0.61 -3.00
C ALA A 6 -19.38 -0.86 -2.51
N LYS A 7 -19.94 -1.77 -3.32
CA LYS A 7 -19.98 -3.21 -2.99
C LYS A 7 -18.60 -3.87 -3.05
N ALA A 8 -17.67 -3.36 -3.84
CA ALA A 8 -16.28 -3.80 -3.87
C ALA A 8 -15.48 -3.26 -2.66
N ALA A 9 -15.77 -2.03 -2.22
CA ALA A 9 -15.18 -1.41 -1.03
C ALA A 9 -15.54 -2.18 0.26
N ALA A 10 -16.76 -2.70 0.38
CA ALA A 10 -17.19 -3.51 1.52
C ALA A 10 -16.46 -4.87 1.64
N ALA A 11 -15.83 -5.37 0.56
CA ALA A 11 -15.06 -6.61 0.58
C ALA A 11 -13.60 -6.42 1.06
N ALA A 12 -13.16 -5.16 1.27
CA ALA A 12 -11.78 -4.78 1.57
C ALA A 12 -11.38 -4.86 3.05
N ALA A 13 -12.17 -5.54 3.90
CA ALA A 13 -11.84 -5.70 5.31
C ALA A 13 -10.63 -6.61 5.57
N LYS A 14 -10.20 -7.40 4.57
CA LYS A 14 -9.11 -8.37 4.72
C LYS A 14 -7.92 -8.01 3.83
N PRO A 15 -6.68 -7.99 4.37
CA PRO A 15 -5.48 -7.79 3.57
C PRO A 15 -5.45 -8.70 2.35
N LEU A 16 -5.13 -8.14 1.18
CA LEU A 16 -4.97 -8.89 -0.07
C LEU A 16 -3.72 -9.78 0.03
N GLY A 17 -3.92 -11.05 0.37
CA GLY A 17 -2.87 -12.05 0.25
C GLY A 17 -2.49 -12.32 -1.21
N LEU A 18 -1.36 -13.01 -1.42
CA LEU A 18 -0.82 -13.30 -2.75
C LEU A 18 -1.86 -13.92 -3.71
N SER A 19 -2.67 -14.87 -3.25
CA SER A 19 -3.73 -15.48 -4.07
C SER A 19 -4.80 -14.49 -4.52
N GLY A 20 -5.10 -13.47 -3.71
CA GLY A 20 -6.04 -12.40 -4.05
C GLY A 20 -5.49 -11.47 -5.13
N VAL A 21 -4.22 -11.10 -5.01
CA VAL A 21 -3.47 -10.29 -5.99
C VAL A 21 -3.43 -11.01 -7.34
N LEU A 22 -2.98 -12.27 -7.37
CA LEU A 22 -2.89 -13.08 -8.59
C LEU A 22 -4.26 -13.25 -9.26
N ARG A 23 -5.33 -13.42 -8.47
CA ARG A 23 -6.69 -13.53 -8.98
C ARG A 23 -7.14 -12.25 -9.67
N ARG A 24 -6.89 -11.08 -9.07
CA ARG A 24 -7.22 -9.78 -9.67
C ARG A 24 -6.44 -9.52 -10.94
N PHE A 25 -5.13 -9.82 -10.92
CA PHE A 25 -4.27 -9.72 -12.09
C PHE A 25 -4.76 -10.57 -13.27
N ARG A 26 -5.05 -11.86 -13.03
CA ARG A 26 -5.57 -12.78 -14.07
C ARG A 26 -6.93 -12.38 -14.64
N ARG A 27 -7.72 -11.60 -13.89
CA ARG A 27 -9.01 -11.06 -14.32
C ARG A 27 -8.90 -9.72 -15.05
N GLY A 28 -7.68 -9.20 -15.23
CA GLY A 28 -7.44 -7.89 -15.84
C GLY A 28 -7.87 -6.72 -14.95
N ASN A 29 -8.04 -6.93 -13.63
CA ASN A 29 -8.29 -5.82 -12.72
C ASN A 29 -6.99 -5.04 -12.49
N LYS A 30 -7.01 -3.71 -12.72
CA LYS A 30 -5.91 -2.82 -12.37
C LYS A 30 -5.66 -2.92 -10.85
N LEU A 31 -4.39 -3.02 -10.45
CA LEU A 31 -3.93 -3.04 -9.06
C LEU A 31 -3.25 -1.70 -8.74
N ALA A 32 -3.64 -1.05 -7.67
CA ALA A 32 -2.99 0.15 -7.17
C ALA A 32 -1.89 -0.21 -6.17
N MET A 33 -0.69 0.33 -6.36
CA MET A 33 0.45 0.15 -5.45
C MET A 33 1.08 1.50 -5.12
N VAL A 34 1.47 1.67 -3.85
CA VAL A 34 2.19 2.87 -3.39
C VAL A 34 3.39 2.47 -2.56
N THR A 35 4.47 3.26 -2.62
CA THR A 35 5.60 3.11 -1.72
C THR A 35 5.32 3.76 -0.37
N ALA A 36 5.71 3.10 0.72
CA ALA A 36 5.64 3.65 2.07
C ALA A 36 6.87 3.22 2.86
N TYR A 37 7.34 4.10 3.73
CA TYR A 37 8.59 3.89 4.49
C TYR A 37 8.42 4.10 5.99
N ASP A 38 7.24 4.52 6.44
CA ASP A 38 6.96 4.81 7.84
C ASP A 38 5.51 4.44 8.23
N PHE A 39 5.22 4.61 9.52
CA PHE A 39 3.91 4.35 10.10
C PHE A 39 2.79 5.22 9.47
N PRO A 40 2.88 6.57 9.44
CA PRO A 40 1.77 7.38 8.96
C PRO A 40 1.48 7.14 7.47
N SER A 41 2.51 7.05 6.62
CA SER A 41 2.31 6.82 5.18
C SER A 41 1.61 5.48 4.90
N SER A 42 2.03 4.41 5.57
CA SER A 42 1.41 3.09 5.42
C SER A 42 0.00 3.01 5.99
N HIS A 43 -0.27 3.67 7.13
CA HIS A 43 -1.61 3.76 7.71
C HIS A 43 -2.58 4.49 6.77
N PHE A 44 -2.16 5.62 6.20
CA PHE A 44 -2.98 6.34 5.22
C PHE A 44 -3.17 5.54 3.93
N ALA A 45 -2.13 4.87 3.42
CA ALA A 45 -2.23 4.01 2.24
C ALA A 45 -3.25 2.87 2.43
N ARG A 46 -3.24 2.22 3.61
CA ARG A 46 -4.25 1.22 3.96
C ARG A 46 -5.66 1.81 3.96
N ASN A 47 -5.84 2.98 4.57
CA ASN A 47 -7.15 3.63 4.68
C ASN A 47 -7.67 4.16 3.35
N ALA A 48 -6.76 4.49 2.44
CA ALA A 48 -7.07 4.89 1.06
C ALA A 48 -7.47 3.70 0.17
N GLY A 49 -7.40 2.46 0.66
CA GLY A 49 -7.81 1.27 -0.11
C GLY A 49 -6.85 0.86 -1.21
N VAL A 50 -5.55 1.17 -1.07
CA VAL A 50 -4.51 0.71 -2.00
C VAL A 50 -4.37 -0.81 -1.91
N ASP A 51 -4.21 -1.50 -3.04
CA ASP A 51 -4.10 -2.96 -3.06
C ASP A 51 -2.79 -3.46 -2.44
N LEU A 52 -1.70 -2.72 -2.66
CA LEU A 52 -0.33 -3.09 -2.28
C LEU A 52 0.46 -1.91 -1.70
N VAL A 53 1.22 -2.16 -0.65
CA VAL A 53 2.21 -1.22 -0.10
C VAL A 53 3.60 -1.82 -0.28
N LEU A 54 4.48 -1.06 -0.92
CA LEU A 54 5.86 -1.47 -1.22
C LEU A 54 6.85 -0.74 -0.32
N VAL A 55 7.74 -1.50 0.33
CA VAL A 55 8.96 -0.96 0.96
C VAL A 55 10.11 -1.24 0.02
N GLY A 56 10.53 -0.22 -0.72
CA GLY A 56 11.62 -0.30 -1.69
C GLY A 56 12.91 0.36 -1.22
N ASP A 57 13.99 0.07 -1.93
CA ASP A 57 15.31 0.73 -1.80
C ASP A 57 15.27 2.22 -2.19
N SER A 58 14.21 2.67 -2.87
CA SER A 58 13.90 4.08 -3.08
C SER A 58 13.68 4.88 -1.79
N ILE A 59 13.66 4.24 -0.62
CA ILE A 59 13.85 4.90 0.68
C ILE A 59 15.15 5.73 0.73
N GLY A 60 16.20 5.28 0.03
CA GLY A 60 17.47 5.99 -0.08
C GLY A 60 17.27 7.40 -0.62
N ASN A 61 16.64 7.52 -1.79
CA ASN A 61 16.37 8.82 -2.40
C ASN A 61 15.26 9.59 -1.66
N CYS A 62 14.12 8.95 -1.40
CA CYS A 62 12.91 9.65 -0.96
C CYS A 62 12.93 10.03 0.52
N ARG A 63 13.63 9.27 1.37
CA ARG A 63 13.58 9.46 2.82
C ARG A 63 14.92 9.77 3.46
N LEU A 64 16.00 9.21 2.93
CA LEU A 64 17.36 9.38 3.46
C LEU A 64 18.18 10.45 2.71
N GLY A 65 17.71 10.91 1.54
CA GLY A 65 18.40 11.93 0.74
C GLY A 65 19.69 11.45 0.09
N LEU A 66 19.84 10.13 -0.08
CA LEU A 66 20.97 9.54 -0.80
C LEU A 66 20.92 9.88 -2.29
N PRO A 67 22.09 10.01 -2.95
CA PRO A 67 22.15 10.27 -4.39
C PRO A 67 21.59 9.10 -5.22
N ASP A 68 21.66 7.89 -4.69
CA ASP A 68 21.22 6.64 -5.31
C ASP A 68 20.70 5.66 -4.25
N THR A 69 20.32 4.45 -4.68
CA THR A 69 19.83 3.38 -3.80
C THR A 69 20.94 2.43 -3.34
N ILE A 70 22.19 2.59 -3.79
CA ILE A 70 23.32 1.71 -3.46
C ILE A 70 23.69 1.84 -1.99
N GLY A 71 23.60 3.07 -1.45
CA GLY A 71 23.91 3.35 -0.04
C GLY A 71 22.88 2.84 0.98
N VAL A 72 21.78 2.21 0.54
CA VAL A 72 20.74 1.70 1.44
C VAL A 72 21.20 0.42 2.11
N THR A 73 21.11 0.38 3.43
CA THR A 73 21.49 -0.80 4.23
C THR A 73 20.30 -1.70 4.54
N MET A 74 20.56 -2.94 4.92
CA MET A 74 19.52 -3.85 5.42
C MET A 74 18.87 -3.34 6.70
N ASP A 75 19.60 -2.61 7.55
CA ASP A 75 19.05 -2.02 8.77
C ASP A 75 18.00 -0.94 8.45
N ASP A 76 18.23 -0.14 7.40
CA ASP A 76 17.26 0.84 6.91
C ASP A 76 15.98 0.15 6.44
N MET A 77 16.12 -0.90 5.63
CA MET A 77 15.00 -1.70 5.13
C MET A 77 14.22 -2.36 6.27
N LEU A 78 14.90 -2.91 7.29
CA LEU A 78 14.28 -3.53 8.45
C LEU A 78 13.49 -2.52 9.30
N ARG A 79 14.08 -1.34 9.57
CA ARG A 79 13.39 -0.27 10.31
C ARG A 79 12.15 0.21 9.57
N ALA A 80 12.27 0.48 8.26
CA ALA A 80 11.17 0.91 7.43
C ALA A 80 10.07 -0.14 7.35
N THR A 81 10.42 -1.40 7.07
CA THR A 81 9.46 -2.50 6.98
C THR A 81 8.73 -2.73 8.30
N THR A 82 9.44 -2.63 9.42
CA THR A 82 8.83 -2.74 10.76
C THR A 82 7.84 -1.61 11.03
N ALA A 83 8.21 -0.36 10.71
CA ALA A 83 7.33 0.80 10.88
C ALA A 83 6.08 0.69 9.97
N VAL A 84 6.27 0.31 8.72
CA VAL A 84 5.21 0.10 7.73
C VAL A 84 4.27 -1.01 8.18
N ARG A 85 4.80 -2.14 8.67
CA ARG A 85 3.98 -3.24 9.17
C ARG A 85 3.06 -2.79 10.31
N ARG A 86 3.58 -1.98 11.24
CA ARG A 86 2.79 -1.41 12.34
C ARG A 86 1.70 -0.47 11.84
N GLY A 87 2.00 0.37 10.84
CA GLY A 87 1.02 1.29 10.25
C GLY A 87 -0.08 0.57 9.49
N ILE A 88 0.27 -0.51 8.78
CA ILE A 88 -0.72 -1.42 8.20
C ILE A 88 -1.56 -2.05 9.31
N ASP A 89 -1.00 -2.62 10.36
CA ASP A 89 -1.76 -3.35 11.38
C ASP A 89 -2.61 -2.47 12.31
N ALA A 90 -2.26 -1.19 12.42
CA ALA A 90 -2.99 -0.26 13.27
C ALA A 90 -4.48 -0.16 12.87
N ALA A 91 -5.32 -0.04 13.89
CA ALA A 91 -6.76 0.08 13.70
C ALA A 91 -7.06 1.30 12.81
N SER A 92 -7.89 1.08 11.80
CA SER A 92 -8.37 2.17 10.94
C SER A 92 -9.70 2.68 11.50
N PRO A 93 -9.82 3.97 11.87
CA PRO A 93 -11.11 4.56 12.19
C PRO A 93 -12.01 4.69 10.94
N ASN A 94 -11.44 4.59 9.73
CA ASN A 94 -12.10 4.84 8.45
C ASN A 94 -11.90 3.68 7.45
N ALA A 95 -12.07 2.43 7.89
CA ALA A 95 -11.91 1.22 7.06
C ALA A 95 -12.84 1.13 5.82
N ALA A 96 -13.64 2.17 5.55
CA ALA A 96 -14.57 2.31 4.44
C ALA A 96 -14.33 3.59 3.60
N GLY A 97 -13.12 4.17 3.63
CA GLY A 97 -12.75 5.28 2.76
C GLY A 97 -13.00 4.96 1.28
N PRO A 98 -13.38 5.95 0.44
CA PRO A 98 -13.60 5.71 -0.98
C PRO A 98 -12.31 5.16 -1.61
N PRO A 99 -12.43 4.13 -2.48
CA PRO A 99 -11.27 3.54 -3.14
C PRO A 99 -10.48 4.62 -3.90
N PRO A 100 -9.16 4.43 -4.06
CA PRO A 100 -8.36 5.43 -4.74
C PRO A 100 -8.90 5.59 -6.17
N PRO A 101 -8.95 6.83 -6.70
CA PRO A 101 -9.43 7.05 -8.06
C PRO A 101 -8.62 6.17 -9.04
N PRO A 102 -9.26 5.67 -10.10
CA PRO A 102 -8.56 4.85 -11.09
C PRO A 102 -7.36 5.63 -11.64
N VAL A 103 -6.18 5.02 -11.56
CA VAL A 103 -4.96 5.60 -12.12
C VAL A 103 -5.06 5.47 -13.65
N GLY A 104 -5.42 6.57 -14.31
CA GLY A 104 -5.47 6.72 -15.77
C GLY A 104 -6.72 6.16 -16.46
N GLY A 105 -7.09 6.83 -17.57
CA GLY A 105 -8.22 6.53 -18.46
C GLY A 105 -8.11 5.24 -19.25
#